data_AF-A0A3B9XRF0-F1
#
_entry.id   AF-A0A3B9XRF0-F1
#
_cell.length_a   1.000
_cell.length_b   1.000
_cell.length_c   1.000
_cell.angle_alpha   90.00
_cell.angle_beta   90.00
_cell.angle_gamma   90.00
#
_symmetry.space_group_name_H-M   'P 1'
#
loop_
_entity.id
_entity.type
_entity.pdbx_description
1 polymer ?
#
loop_
_entity_poly.entity_id
_entity_poly.type
_entity_poly.pdbx_seq_one_letter_code
_entity_poly.pdbx_strand_id
1 'polypeptide(L)' 'MARFYRRRKFCRFTAEGVTEIDYKDLDTLKNYITETGKIVPSRITGTSAKYQRQLARAVKRARALALLPYSDSHK' A
#
# COMPACT_ATOMS: atom_id res chain seq x y z
N MET A 1 16.99 27.29 -9.76
CA MET A 1 16.59 25.96 -9.28
C MET A 1 15.33 25.52 -10.02
N ALA A 2 15.42 24.55 -10.93
CA ALA A 2 14.26 24.07 -11.67
C ALA A 2 13.24 23.46 -10.69
N ARG A 3 12.03 24.04 -10.61
CA ARG A 3 10.89 23.41 -9.96
C ARG A 3 10.51 22.20 -10.81
N PHE A 4 11.00 21.02 -10.45
CA PHE A 4 10.52 19.78 -11.02
C PHE A 4 9.03 19.65 -10.71
N TYR A 5 8.18 20.01 -11.66
CA TYR A 5 6.74 19.73 -11.61
C TYR A 5 6.57 18.22 -11.66
N ARG A 6 6.57 17.56 -10.49
CA ARG A 6 6.20 16.15 -10.40
C ARG A 6 4.73 16.03 -10.80
N ARG A 7 4.48 15.30 -11.88
CA ARG A 7 3.13 14.92 -12.32
C ARG A 7 2.38 14.34 -11.12
N ARG A 8 1.21 14.90 -10.79
CA ARG A 8 0.38 14.39 -9.69
C ARG A 8 0.01 12.95 -10.01
N LYS A 9 0.45 12.02 -9.16
CA LYS A 9 0.03 10.62 -9.25
C LYS A 9 -1.42 10.53 -8.79
N PHE A 10 -2.22 9.74 -9.50
CA PHE A 10 -3.62 9.50 -9.15
C PHE A 10 -3.73 8.26 -8.26
N CYS A 11 -4.75 8.24 -7.40
CA CYS A 11 -5.04 7.10 -6.54
C CYS A 11 -5.85 6.05 -7.32
N ARG A 12 -5.28 4.86 -7.53
CA ARG A 12 -5.99 3.74 -8.20
C ARG A 12 -7.30 3.38 -7.51
N PHE A 13 -7.30 3.26 -6.18
CA PHE A 13 -8.50 2.91 -5.41
C PHE A 13 -9.65 3.91 -5.58
N THR A 14 -9.32 5.19 -5.77
CA THR A 14 -10.34 6.22 -6.02
C THR A 14 -10.89 6.10 -7.44
N ALA A 15 -10.04 5.79 -8.43
CA ALA A 15 -10.45 5.63 -9.82
C ALA A 15 -11.28 4.35 -10.05
N GLU A 16 -10.92 3.26 -9.35
CA GLU A 16 -11.63 1.98 -9.40
C GLU A 16 -12.92 1.97 -8.55
N GLY A 17 -13.20 3.02 -7.76
CA GLY A 17 -14.41 3.11 -6.94
C GLY A 17 -14.43 2.13 -5.75
N VAL A 18 -13.27 1.65 -5.30
CA VAL A 18 -13.17 0.66 -4.22
C VAL A 18 -13.61 1.29 -2.91
N THR A 19 -14.54 0.64 -2.21
CA THR A 19 -15.12 1.12 -0.95
C THR A 19 -14.23 0.80 0.26
N GLU A 20 -13.69 -0.41 0.31
CA GLU A 20 -12.84 -0.91 1.39
C GLU A 20 -11.73 -1.85 0.85
N ILE A 21 -10.57 -1.82 1.51
CA ILE A 21 -9.43 -2.69 1.21
C ILE A 21 -9.40 -3.78 2.28
N ASP A 22 -9.69 -5.03 1.91
CA ASP A 22 -9.66 -6.15 2.85
C ASP A 22 -8.21 -6.67 3.04
N TYR A 23 -7.92 -7.24 4.21
CA TYR A 23 -6.64 -7.87 4.51
C TYR A 23 -6.46 -9.22 3.80
N LYS A 24 -7.54 -9.77 3.24
CA LYS A 24 -7.55 -11.06 2.53
C LYS A 24 -7.06 -10.95 1.10
N ASP A 25 -7.10 -9.75 0.51
CA ASP A 25 -6.72 -9.51 -0.88
C ASP A 25 -5.19 -9.39 -1.03
N LEU A 26 -4.50 -10.52 -0.88
CA LEU A 26 -3.03 -10.55 -0.84
C LEU A 26 -2.38 -10.00 -2.11
N ASP A 27 -2.98 -10.22 -3.28
CA ASP A 27 -2.44 -9.72 -4.54
C ASP A 27 -2.43 -8.19 -4.61
N THR A 28 -3.47 -7.56 -4.07
CA THR A 28 -3.50 -6.10 -3.97
C THR A 28 -2.46 -5.62 -2.96
N LEU A 29 -2.42 -6.21 -1.76
CA LEU A 29 -1.53 -5.77 -0.68
C LEU A 29 -0.04 -5.96 -1.02
N LYS A 30 0.31 -7.02 -1.76
CA LYS A 30 1.67 -7.29 -2.26
C LYS A 30 2.22 -6.14 -3.11
N ASN A 31 1.38 -5.48 -3.91
CA ASN A 31 1.79 -4.34 -4.73
C ASN A 31 2.12 -3.07 -3.92
N TYR A 32 1.71 -3.02 -2.64
CA TYR A 32 1.91 -1.88 -1.75
C TYR A 32 2.91 -2.16 -0.62
N ILE A 33 3.62 -3.28 -0.69
CA ILE A 33 4.79 -3.57 0.15
C ILE A 33 6.06 -3.57 -0.71
N THR A 34 7.18 -3.23 -0.09
CA THR A 34 8.50 -3.38 -0.70
C THR A 34 8.93 -4.84 -0.64
N GLU A 35 9.97 -5.19 -1.40
CA GLU A 35 10.62 -6.52 -1.34
C GLU A 35 11.05 -6.88 0.08
N THR A 36 11.48 -5.89 0.86
CA THR A 36 11.85 -6.03 2.28
C THR A 36 10.67 -6.16 3.24
N GLY A 37 9.42 -6.18 2.74
CA GLY A 37 8.22 -6.27 3.55
C GLY A 37 7.84 -4.96 4.26
N LYS A 38 8.33 -3.79 3.85
CA LYS A 38 7.92 -2.48 4.40
C LYS A 38 6.75 -1.91 3.60
N ILE A 39 5.86 -1.15 4.24
CA ILE A 39 4.72 -0.51 3.55
C ILE A 39 5.24 0.64 2.68
N VAL A 40 4.83 0.68 1.40
CA VAL A 40 5.22 1.73 0.47
C VAL A 40 4.52 3.06 0.85
N PRO A 41 5.26 4.18 0.94
CA PRO A 41 4.67 5.49 1.25
C PRO A 41 3.74 6.01 0.14
N SER A 42 2.70 6.76 0.54
CA SER A 42 1.72 7.37 -0.38
C SER A 42 2.33 8.29 -1.44
N ARG A 43 3.47 8.93 -1.15
CA ARG A 43 4.19 9.78 -2.13
C ARG A 43 4.68 9.02 -3.36
N ILE A 44 4.88 7.70 -3.22
CA ILE A 44 5.36 6.83 -4.31
C ILE A 44 4.17 6.25 -5.08
N THR A 45 3.15 5.78 -4.37
CA THR A 45 1.98 5.10 -4.94
C THR A 45 0.90 6.06 -5.45
N GLY A 46 0.85 7.29 -4.93
CA GLY A 46 -0.21 8.26 -5.25
C GLY A 46 -1.55 7.96 -4.57
N THR A 47 -1.57 7.07 -3.56
CA THR A 47 -2.79 6.73 -2.81
C THR A 47 -3.29 7.89 -1.98
N SER A 48 -4.61 8.05 -1.90
CA SER A 48 -5.21 9.07 -1.03
C SER A 48 -4.92 8.77 0.44
N ALA A 49 -4.92 9.79 1.30
CA ALA A 49 -4.65 9.61 2.72
C ALA A 49 -5.64 8.65 3.41
N LYS A 50 -6.91 8.62 2.96
CA LYS A 50 -7.95 7.71 3.47
C LYS A 50 -7.59 6.26 3.14
N TYR A 51 -7.31 5.97 1.87
CA TYR A 51 -6.95 4.62 1.44
C TYR A 51 -5.61 4.17 2.00
N GLN A 52 -4.62 5.07 2.14
CA GLN A 52 -3.34 4.72 2.75
C GLN A 52 -3.49 4.24 4.20
N ARG A 53 -4.39 4.86 4.99
CA ARG A 53 -4.69 4.42 6.36
C ARG A 53 -5.39 3.06 6.39
N GLN A 54 -6.35 2.85 5.49
CA GLN A 54 -7.03 1.55 5.35
C GLN A 54 -6.05 0.46 4.94
N LEU A 55 -5.22 0.72 3.93
CA LEU A 55 -4.20 -0.20 3.44
C LEU A 55 -3.20 -0.55 4.54
N ALA A 56 -2.71 0.43 5.30
CA ALA A 56 -1.82 0.16 6.42
C ALA A 56 -2.47 -0.72 7.50
N ARG A 57 -3.78 -0.55 7.76
CA ARG A 57 -4.53 -1.40 8.69
C ARG A 57 -4.69 -2.82 8.14
N ALA A 58 -5.02 -2.97 6.86
CA ALA A 58 -5.15 -4.24 6.18
C ALA A 58 -3.83 -5.03 6.16
N VAL A 59 -2.72 -4.38 5.78
CA VAL A 59 -1.38 -4.99 5.82
C VAL A 59 -1.01 -5.46 7.23
N LYS A 60 -1.25 -4.64 8.27
CA LYS A 60 -0.97 -5.03 9.66
C LYS A 60 -1.79 -6.24 10.11
N ARG A 61 -3.07 -6.30 9.73
CA ARG A 61 -3.94 -7.46 10.01
C ARG A 61 -3.44 -8.72 9.29
N ALA A 62 -3.10 -8.61 8.01
CA ALA A 62 -2.57 -9.73 7.22
C ALA A 62 -1.27 -10.28 7.82
N ARG A 63 -0.39 -9.41 8.32
CA ARG A 63 0.85 -9.83 9.02
C ARG A 63 0.60 -10.53 10.35
N ALA A 64 -0.39 -10.07 11.13
CA ALA A 64 -0.76 -10.73 12.38
C ALA A 64 -1.30 -12.16 12.14
N LEU A 65 -1.88 -12.41 10.97
CA LEU A 65 -2.38 -13.72 10.53
C LEU A 65 -1.35 -14.54 9.73
N ALA A 66 -0.08 -14.11 9.70
CA ALA A 66 1.00 -14.74 8.92
C ALA A 66 0.74 -14.84 7.39
N LEU A 67 -0.18 -14.04 6.84
CA LEU A 67 -0.45 -14.00 5.39
C LEU A 67 0.59 -13.14 4.63
N LEU A 68 1.24 -12.21 5.32
CA LEU A 68 2.31 -11.37 4.78
C LEU A 68 3.52 -11.37 5.72
N PRO A 69 4.76 -11.35 5.19
CA PRO A 69 5.95 -11.31 6.01
C PRO A 69 6.18 -9.92 6.63
N TYR A 70 6.85 -9.90 7.78
CA TYR A 70 7.33 -8.67 8.42
C TYR A 70 8.66 -8.19 7.84
N SER A 71 9.52 -9.12 7.43
CA SER A 71 10.81 -8.87 6.82
C SER A 71 11.12 -9.92 5.75
N ASP A 72 12.01 -9.58 4.84
CA ASP A 72 12.65 -10.48 3.87
C ASP A 72 13.42 -11.65 4.52
N SER A 73 13.80 -11.51 5.79
CA SER A 73 14.54 -12.51 6.54
C SER A 73 13.65 -13.56 7.21
N HIS A 74 12.33 -13.38 7.20
CA HIS A 74 11.39 -14.37 7.73
C HIS A 74 11.26 -15.52 6.73
N LYS A 75 11.98 -16.61 7.00
CA LYS A 75 11.87 -17.90 6.29
C LYS A 75 10.83 -18.79 6.94
#